data_AF-A0A0K1PUC1-F1
#
_entry.id   AF-A0A0K1PUC1-F1
#
_cell.length_a   1.000
_cell.length_b   1.000
_cell.length_c   1.000
_cell.angle_alpha   90.00
_cell.angle_beta   90.00
_cell.angle_gamma   90.00
#
_symmetry.space_group_name_H-M   'P 1'
#
loop_
_entity.id
_entity.type
_entity.pdbx_description
1 polymer ?
#
loop_
_entity_poly.entity_id
_entity_poly.type
_entity_poly.pdbx_seq_one_letter_code
_entity_poly.pdbx_strand_id
1 'polypeptide(L)'
;MRSTLVTGVLGLFLLVGCGGGNAARSPAEENPANAAARVQAFEKTEDELLRDLSALDRRVALRARVTPGEDDLRRVTMGALLAEDPSLAAVDGAIDPFSFEARARGLASAKAKLASTPKELPSQASAMTPAPAFERELLGRLIDEESVRLDEERALPRSASSLVRGVVETWTAPSSKEQAAERDRWLTRRLEELRASVAASPTKLDVIRARELDDALDALEHEIDAPGFRDSTAKLVQLREALEAQNGQRPRAAHDWSQTATRVRAHLGLEGSPEAMEKAFDATEKDLRARAEKAAEAAKLSGDDLGARVAKLVFPEARKNEPDTPCVDAVPGSRMRSMVPPPERVSACRLRHTLADASDDAAKAAALVALHDHVVIAQWALDTARGGTIEATTAKHHTMARPSPDITARWERMALARPVSALGGGYAALLLARGDDPKARAHAWSELGEVPLDVAERTLDTPVDAKAKN
;
A
#
# COMPACT_ATOMS: atom_id res chain seq x y z
N MET A 1 -12.40 -58.29 18.86
CA MET A 1 -13.42 -59.19 19.42
C MET A 1 -13.45 -59.07 20.94
N ARG A 2 -14.41 -58.31 21.46
CA ARG A 2 -15.16 -58.54 22.71
C ARG A 2 -16.11 -57.35 22.89
N SER A 3 -17.39 -57.62 22.65
CA SER A 3 -18.52 -56.74 22.91
C SER A 3 -18.82 -56.65 24.40
N THR A 4 -19.32 -55.51 24.86
CA THR A 4 -20.42 -55.47 25.84
C THR A 4 -21.12 -54.10 25.84
N LEU A 5 -22.43 -54.14 25.65
CA LEU A 5 -23.41 -53.09 25.89
C LEU A 5 -23.48 -52.69 27.38
N VAL A 6 -23.80 -51.43 27.69
CA VAL A 6 -24.77 -51.05 28.75
C VAL A 6 -25.43 -49.70 28.42
N THR A 7 -26.72 -49.79 28.12
CA THR A 7 -27.89 -49.03 28.65
C THR A 7 -27.74 -47.57 29.12
N GLY A 8 -28.59 -46.70 28.57
CA GLY A 8 -28.71 -45.29 28.94
C GLY A 8 -29.63 -44.98 30.12
N VAL A 9 -29.62 -43.70 30.51
CA VAL A 9 -30.67 -43.01 31.27
C VAL A 9 -30.79 -41.58 30.73
N LEU A 10 -31.98 -41.25 30.22
CA LEU A 10 -32.42 -39.89 29.92
C LEU A 10 -32.62 -39.13 31.23
N GLY A 11 -31.89 -38.03 31.43
CA GLY A 11 -32.10 -37.06 32.48
C GLY A 11 -32.61 -35.74 31.90
N LEU A 12 -33.93 -35.56 31.91
CA LEU A 12 -34.63 -34.35 31.52
C LEU A 12 -34.54 -33.34 32.69
N PHE A 13 -33.75 -32.27 32.56
CA PHE A 13 -33.77 -31.13 33.49
C PHE A 13 -34.51 -29.95 32.84
N LEU A 14 -35.76 -29.77 33.28
CA LEU A 14 -36.55 -28.54 33.10
C LEU A 14 -36.03 -27.48 34.09
N LEU A 15 -35.36 -26.45 33.58
CA LEU A 15 -35.14 -25.21 34.31
C LEU A 15 -36.19 -24.18 33.88
N VAL A 16 -37.11 -23.92 34.81
CA VAL A 16 -38.08 -22.82 34.76
C VAL A 16 -37.33 -21.52 35.01
N GLY A 17 -37.14 -20.72 33.96
CA GLY A 17 -36.64 -19.34 34.05
C GLY A 17 -37.81 -18.36 34.16
N CYS A 18 -37.98 -17.76 35.34
CA CYS A 18 -38.90 -16.66 35.57
C CYS A 18 -38.48 -15.42 34.74
N GLY A 19 -39.47 -14.85 34.04
CA GLY A 19 -39.31 -13.67 33.20
C GLY A 19 -39.00 -12.39 34.00
N GLY A 20 -37.87 -11.76 33.67
CA GLY A 20 -37.66 -10.34 33.81
C GLY A 20 -37.71 -9.73 32.41
N GLY A 21 -38.81 -9.03 32.10
CA GLY A 21 -38.98 -8.34 30.82
C GLY A 21 -37.99 -7.18 30.70
N ASN A 22 -36.82 -7.45 30.13
CA ASN A 22 -36.05 -6.43 29.44
C ASN A 22 -36.76 -6.12 28.12
N ALA A 23 -37.77 -5.25 28.21
CA ALA A 23 -38.24 -4.54 27.04
C ALA A 23 -37.01 -3.93 26.36
N ALA A 24 -36.72 -4.38 25.14
CA ALA A 24 -35.77 -3.73 24.26
C ALA A 24 -36.18 -2.25 24.19
N ARG A 25 -35.43 -1.38 24.86
CA ARG A 25 -35.54 0.06 24.65
C ARG A 25 -35.29 0.26 23.17
N SER A 26 -36.30 0.73 22.45
CA SER A 26 -36.11 1.33 21.13
C SER A 26 -34.92 2.30 21.21
N PRO A 27 -34.02 2.33 20.21
CA PRO A 27 -32.94 3.30 20.21
C PRO A 27 -33.58 4.67 20.39
N ALA A 28 -33.21 5.38 21.46
CA ALA A 28 -33.66 6.74 21.67
C ALA A 28 -33.26 7.52 20.42
N GLU A 29 -34.24 8.16 19.79
CA GLU A 29 -34.05 8.98 18.61
C GLU A 29 -32.96 10.01 18.92
N GLU A 30 -31.81 9.85 18.29
CA GLU A 30 -30.63 10.61 18.62
C GLU A 30 -30.84 12.08 18.24
N ASN A 31 -30.60 13.00 19.18
CA ASN A 31 -30.77 14.43 18.92
C ASN A 31 -29.86 14.86 17.74
N PRO A 32 -30.41 15.32 16.61
CA PRO A 32 -29.64 15.69 15.42
C PRO A 32 -28.56 16.75 15.69
N ALA A 33 -28.79 17.64 16.65
CA ALA A 33 -27.82 18.66 17.05
C ALA A 33 -26.56 18.04 17.69
N ASN A 34 -26.71 16.94 18.44
CA ASN A 34 -25.60 16.23 19.04
C ASN A 34 -24.80 15.46 17.97
N ALA A 35 -25.48 14.84 17.00
CA ALA A 35 -24.83 14.15 15.90
C ALA A 35 -23.98 15.12 15.04
N ALA A 36 -24.54 16.29 14.68
CA ALA A 36 -23.82 17.33 13.94
C ALA A 36 -22.58 17.83 14.70
N ALA A 37 -22.69 18.08 16.00
CA ALA A 37 -21.56 18.51 16.84
C ALA A 37 -20.45 17.45 16.89
N ARG A 38 -20.79 16.16 16.95
CA ARG A 38 -19.79 15.07 16.90
C ARG A 38 -19.08 15.00 15.55
N VAL A 39 -19.82 15.18 14.45
CA VAL A 39 -19.23 15.20 13.10
C VAL A 39 -18.25 16.38 12.96
N GLN A 40 -18.64 17.58 13.38
CA GLN A 40 -17.75 18.74 13.34
C GLN A 40 -16.49 18.56 14.21
N ALA A 41 -16.63 17.95 15.40
CA ALA A 41 -15.50 17.62 16.26
C ALA A 41 -14.56 16.59 15.61
N PHE A 42 -15.12 15.60 14.90
CA PHE A 42 -14.33 14.64 14.13
C PHE A 42 -13.61 15.33 12.97
N GLU A 43 -14.28 16.16 12.16
CA GLU A 43 -13.68 16.87 11.02
C GLU A 43 -12.46 17.71 11.44
N LYS A 44 -12.57 18.40 12.59
CA LYS A 44 -11.43 19.13 13.17
C LYS A 44 -10.29 18.20 13.57
N THR A 45 -10.61 17.07 14.20
CA THR A 45 -9.59 16.11 14.65
C THR A 45 -8.93 15.39 13.48
N GLU A 46 -9.68 15.06 12.44
CA GLU A 46 -9.18 14.51 11.18
C GLU A 46 -8.19 15.47 10.52
N ASP A 47 -8.53 16.76 10.42
CA ASP A 47 -7.64 17.80 9.88
C ASP A 47 -6.31 17.89 10.67
N GLU A 48 -6.39 17.91 11.99
CA GLU A 48 -5.20 17.92 12.85
C GLU A 48 -4.37 16.64 12.71
N LEU A 49 -5.01 15.47 12.66
CA LEU A 49 -4.35 14.18 12.52
C LEU A 49 -3.64 14.06 11.17
N LEU A 50 -4.26 14.51 10.07
CA LEU A 50 -3.62 14.50 8.76
C LEU A 50 -2.40 15.43 8.71
N ARG A 51 -2.46 16.60 9.37
CA ARG A 51 -1.27 17.48 9.51
C ARG A 51 -0.20 16.85 10.38
N ASP A 52 -0.57 16.22 11.49
CA ASP A 52 0.36 15.49 12.37
C ASP A 52 1.07 14.37 11.59
N LEU A 53 0.31 13.54 10.85
CA LEU A 53 0.86 12.46 10.04
C LEU A 53 1.73 12.99 8.89
N SER A 54 1.35 14.11 8.26
CA SER A 54 2.14 14.77 7.22
C SER A 54 3.46 15.34 7.74
N ALA A 55 3.48 15.84 8.98
CA ALA A 55 4.69 16.29 9.66
C ALA A 55 5.56 15.11 10.12
N LEU A 56 4.97 13.93 10.35
CA LEU A 56 5.69 12.71 10.70
C LEU A 56 6.34 12.04 9.49
N ASP A 57 5.68 12.10 8.33
CA ASP A 57 6.14 11.50 7.10
C ASP A 57 5.67 12.31 5.89
N ARG A 58 6.64 12.84 5.14
CA ARG A 58 6.36 13.68 3.97
C ARG A 58 5.68 12.92 2.83
N ARG A 59 5.75 11.58 2.79
CA ARG A 59 4.97 10.79 1.82
C ARG A 59 3.49 10.85 2.15
N VAL A 60 3.11 10.93 3.43
CA VAL A 60 1.71 11.19 3.81
C VAL A 60 1.32 12.60 3.37
N ALA A 61 2.19 13.59 3.55
CA ALA A 61 1.97 14.97 3.10
C ALA A 61 1.68 15.05 1.59
N LEU A 62 2.49 14.36 0.77
CA LEU A 62 2.28 14.26 -0.68
C LEU A 62 0.97 13.54 -1.03
N ARG A 63 0.70 12.39 -0.41
CA ARG A 63 -0.50 11.61 -0.69
C ARG A 63 -1.78 12.35 -0.31
N ALA A 64 -1.79 12.99 0.86
CA ALA A 64 -2.92 13.77 1.37
C ALA A 64 -3.01 15.18 0.77
N ARG A 65 -1.97 15.63 0.05
CA ARG A 65 -1.82 17.01 -0.45
C ARG A 65 -1.95 18.04 0.67
N VAL A 66 -1.36 17.72 1.82
CA VAL A 66 -1.34 18.55 3.02
C VAL A 66 0.07 19.07 3.21
N THR A 67 0.22 20.39 3.41
CA THR A 67 1.50 20.98 3.80
C THR A 67 1.47 21.21 5.31
N PRO A 68 2.28 20.48 6.10
CA PRO A 68 2.36 20.71 7.54
C PRO A 68 3.01 22.07 7.84
N GLY A 69 2.53 22.77 8.85
CA GLY A 69 3.13 24.00 9.36
C GLY A 69 4.18 23.72 10.46
N GLU A 70 4.92 24.77 10.85
CA GLU A 70 5.92 24.67 11.92
C GLU A 70 5.34 24.21 13.26
N ASP A 71 4.12 24.63 13.59
CA ASP A 71 3.43 24.22 14.81
C ASP A 71 3.03 22.74 14.79
N ASP A 72 2.77 22.18 13.60
CA ASP A 72 2.50 20.75 13.42
C ASP A 72 3.78 19.94 13.68
N LEU A 73 4.89 20.35 13.05
CA LEU A 73 6.20 19.76 13.28
C LEU A 73 6.62 19.87 14.75
N ARG A 74 6.45 21.03 15.38
CA ARG A 74 6.76 21.23 16.81
C ARG A 74 5.96 20.27 17.69
N ARG A 75 4.67 20.09 17.40
CA ARG A 75 3.78 19.21 18.17
C ARG A 75 4.20 17.74 18.06
N VAL A 76 4.53 17.26 16.87
CA VAL A 76 4.93 15.86 16.68
C VAL A 76 6.35 15.56 17.16
N THR A 77 7.26 16.55 17.13
CA THR A 77 8.64 16.40 17.61
C THR A 77 8.78 16.52 19.13
N MET A 78 7.85 17.20 19.82
CA MET A 78 7.90 17.41 21.28
C MET A 78 8.07 16.12 22.07
N GLY A 79 7.34 15.05 21.69
CA GLY A 79 7.44 13.76 22.37
C GLY A 79 8.81 13.09 22.24
N ALA A 80 9.51 13.30 21.11
CA ALA A 80 10.86 12.79 20.88
C ALA A 80 11.91 13.65 21.60
N LEU A 81 11.74 14.99 21.61
CA LEU A 81 12.59 15.91 22.35
C LEU A 81 12.57 15.65 23.86
N LEU A 82 11.38 15.46 24.44
CA LEU A 82 11.23 15.13 25.87
C LEU A 82 11.79 13.75 26.22
N ALA A 83 11.90 12.86 25.24
CA ALA A 83 12.51 11.54 25.40
C ALA A 83 14.02 11.54 25.09
N GLU A 84 14.62 12.71 24.81
CA GLU A 84 16.03 12.87 24.46
C GLU A 84 16.46 11.95 23.28
N ASP A 85 15.59 11.78 22.28
CA ASP A 85 15.86 10.90 21.14
C ASP A 85 17.07 11.39 20.33
N PRO A 86 18.20 10.65 20.33
CA PRO A 86 19.42 11.08 19.65
C PRO A 86 19.32 10.98 18.13
N SER A 87 18.32 10.27 17.61
CA SER A 87 18.09 10.10 16.17
C SER A 87 17.23 11.19 15.56
N LEU A 88 16.56 12.00 16.39
CA LEU A 88 15.61 13.01 15.96
C LEU A 88 16.28 14.03 15.03
N ALA A 89 15.82 14.07 13.80
CA ALA A 89 16.09 15.13 12.85
C ALA A 89 14.79 15.54 12.15
N ALA A 90 14.73 16.80 11.73
CA ALA A 90 13.69 17.30 10.85
C ALA A 90 14.33 17.78 9.55
N VAL A 91 13.66 17.51 8.43
CA VAL A 91 14.10 17.90 7.09
C VAL A 91 12.89 18.37 6.32
N ASP A 92 12.99 19.57 5.73
CA ASP A 92 11.94 20.18 4.89
C ASP A 92 10.54 20.17 5.55
N GLY A 93 10.45 20.50 6.83
CA GLY A 93 9.17 20.63 7.54
C GLY A 93 8.54 19.31 8.01
N ALA A 94 9.23 18.17 7.87
CA ALA A 94 8.81 16.88 8.39
C ALA A 94 9.92 16.21 9.23
N ILE A 95 9.56 15.21 10.02
CA ILE A 95 10.53 14.33 10.67
C ILE A 95 11.29 13.55 9.59
N ASP A 96 12.61 13.48 9.74
CA ASP A 96 13.48 12.71 8.85
C ASP A 96 13.04 11.23 8.80
N PRO A 97 12.88 10.61 7.60
CA PRO A 97 12.48 9.22 7.46
C PRO A 97 13.29 8.21 8.30
N PHE A 98 14.56 8.52 8.59
CA PHE A 98 15.46 7.68 9.40
C PHE A 98 15.31 7.89 10.92
N SER A 99 14.53 8.88 11.38
CA SER A 99 14.25 9.11 12.80
C SER A 99 13.16 8.16 13.31
N PHE A 100 13.46 6.86 13.34
CA PHE A 100 12.45 5.82 13.53
C PHE A 100 11.71 5.92 14.88
N GLU A 101 12.43 6.24 15.96
CA GLU A 101 11.82 6.33 17.30
C GLU A 101 10.90 7.55 17.42
N ALA A 102 11.31 8.70 16.88
CA ALA A 102 10.47 9.89 16.79
C ALA A 102 9.18 9.61 15.99
N ARG A 103 9.29 8.95 14.84
CA ARG A 103 8.13 8.56 14.02
C ARG A 103 7.21 7.59 14.77
N ALA A 104 7.75 6.59 15.46
CA ALA A 104 6.96 5.64 16.25
C ALA A 104 6.16 6.33 17.36
N ARG A 105 6.77 7.27 18.08
CA ARG A 105 6.11 8.04 19.13
C ARG A 105 4.99 8.91 18.56
N GLY A 106 5.25 9.57 17.43
CA GLY A 106 4.24 10.38 16.76
C GLY A 106 3.05 9.56 16.28
N LEU A 107 3.28 8.38 15.69
CA LEU A 107 2.21 7.45 15.29
C LEU A 107 1.41 6.95 16.50
N ALA A 108 2.07 6.62 17.61
CA ALA A 108 1.39 6.26 18.85
C ALA A 108 0.52 7.40 19.39
N SER A 109 1.01 8.65 19.32
CA SER A 109 0.25 9.85 19.68
C SER A 109 -0.96 10.07 18.76
N ALA A 110 -0.77 9.92 17.44
CA ALA A 110 -1.87 10.00 16.47
C ALA A 110 -2.95 8.96 16.75
N LYS A 111 -2.55 7.71 17.05
CA LYS A 111 -3.46 6.63 17.43
C LYS A 111 -4.24 6.95 18.71
N ALA A 112 -3.57 7.48 19.73
CA ALA A 112 -4.21 7.92 20.97
C ALA A 112 -5.18 9.09 20.74
N LYS A 113 -4.81 10.07 19.91
CA LYS A 113 -5.69 11.19 19.54
C LYS A 113 -6.94 10.68 18.81
N LEU A 114 -6.80 9.79 17.82
CA LEU A 114 -7.95 9.18 17.15
C LEU A 114 -8.83 8.37 18.12
N ALA A 115 -8.23 7.65 19.07
CA ALA A 115 -8.98 6.88 20.07
C ALA A 115 -9.81 7.77 21.02
N SER A 116 -9.43 9.04 21.20
CA SER A 116 -10.19 10.02 21.99
C SER A 116 -11.38 10.63 21.23
N THR A 117 -11.48 10.44 19.92
CA THR A 117 -12.62 10.91 19.12
C THR A 117 -13.87 10.07 19.38
N PRO A 118 -15.08 10.65 19.22
CA PRO A 118 -16.32 9.89 19.30
C PRO A 118 -16.29 8.67 18.37
N LYS A 119 -16.58 7.48 18.93
CA LYS A 119 -16.65 6.23 18.15
C LYS A 119 -17.95 6.13 17.35
N GLU A 120 -19.03 6.67 17.90
CA GLU A 120 -20.37 6.65 17.32
C GLU A 120 -20.55 7.90 16.45
N LEU A 121 -20.11 7.80 15.20
CA LEU A 121 -20.40 8.77 14.14
C LEU A 121 -21.53 8.22 13.27
N PRO A 122 -22.40 9.08 12.71
CA PRO A 122 -23.43 8.62 11.79
C PRO A 122 -22.78 8.06 10.51
N SER A 123 -23.45 7.09 9.87
CA SER A 123 -22.99 6.55 8.58
C SER A 123 -23.06 7.59 7.47
N GLN A 124 -24.05 8.48 7.53
CA GLN A 124 -24.26 9.59 6.60
C GLN A 124 -24.49 10.91 7.35
N ALA A 125 -23.98 12.01 6.81
CA ALA A 125 -24.17 13.36 7.35
C ALA A 125 -24.34 14.39 6.23
N SER A 126 -25.19 15.40 6.46
CA SER A 126 -25.26 16.60 5.62
C SER A 126 -24.18 17.60 6.06
N ALA A 127 -22.92 17.20 5.93
CA ALA A 127 -21.74 17.96 6.38
C ALA A 127 -20.67 18.02 5.26
N MET A 128 -19.51 18.62 5.56
CA MET A 128 -18.36 18.61 4.63
C MET A 128 -17.88 17.17 4.38
N THR A 129 -18.02 16.31 5.40
CA THR A 129 -17.74 14.88 5.32
C THR A 129 -19.04 14.07 5.27
N PRO A 130 -19.46 13.57 4.09
CA PRO A 130 -20.74 12.88 3.95
C PRO A 130 -20.79 11.54 4.70
N ALA A 131 -19.66 10.84 4.85
CA ALA A 131 -19.60 9.50 5.48
C ALA A 131 -18.60 9.46 6.65
N PRO A 132 -18.86 10.18 7.77
CA PRO A 132 -17.84 10.43 8.81
C PRO A 132 -17.43 9.17 9.57
N ALA A 133 -18.33 8.21 9.78
CA ALA A 133 -17.96 6.91 10.37
C ALA A 133 -16.96 6.14 9.48
N PHE A 134 -17.13 6.24 8.15
CA PHE A 134 -16.28 5.55 7.19
C PHE A 134 -14.91 6.23 7.07
N GLU A 135 -14.85 7.57 7.01
CA GLU A 135 -13.57 8.30 7.04
C GLU A 135 -12.79 8.01 8.34
N ARG A 136 -13.48 7.92 9.49
CA ARG A 136 -12.85 7.53 10.76
C ARG A 136 -12.26 6.12 10.72
N GLU A 137 -12.93 5.16 10.08
CA GLU A 137 -12.39 3.81 9.84
C GLU A 137 -11.11 3.89 9.01
N LEU A 138 -11.14 4.60 7.88
CA LEU A 138 -10.01 4.73 6.96
C LEU A 138 -8.81 5.44 7.60
N LEU A 139 -9.04 6.50 8.38
CA LEU A 139 -7.98 7.20 9.12
C LEU A 139 -7.30 6.28 10.15
N GLY A 140 -8.08 5.45 10.84
CA GLY A 140 -7.53 4.44 11.75
C GLY A 140 -6.65 3.42 11.03
N ARG A 141 -7.10 2.95 9.86
CA ARG A 141 -6.33 2.03 9.02
C ARG A 141 -5.05 2.67 8.48
N LEU A 142 -5.07 3.94 8.07
CA LEU A 142 -3.86 4.66 7.67
C LEU A 142 -2.82 4.70 8.79
N ILE A 143 -3.22 5.00 10.03
CA ILE A 143 -2.29 5.05 11.17
C ILE A 143 -1.68 3.66 11.43
N ASP A 144 -2.47 2.60 11.35
CA ASP A 144 -2.00 1.23 11.51
C ASP A 144 -1.08 0.81 10.35
N GLU A 145 -1.39 1.22 9.11
CA GLU A 145 -0.57 1.03 7.91
C GLU A 145 0.81 1.67 8.09
N GLU A 146 0.86 2.95 8.47
CA GLU A 146 2.12 3.69 8.67
C GLU A 146 2.94 3.13 9.84
N SER A 147 2.29 2.56 10.86
CA SER A 147 2.98 1.87 11.95
C SER A 147 3.71 0.61 11.46
N VAL A 148 3.06 -0.19 10.62
CA VAL A 148 3.68 -1.37 10.01
C VAL A 148 4.77 -0.95 9.01
N ARG A 149 4.53 0.09 8.20
CA ARG A 149 5.53 0.65 7.27
C ARG A 149 6.81 1.06 8.00
N LEU A 150 6.68 1.72 9.15
CA LEU A 150 7.82 2.10 9.98
C LEU A 150 8.63 0.90 10.47
N ASP A 151 7.97 -0.17 10.90
CA ASP A 151 8.66 -1.39 11.33
C ASP A 151 9.35 -2.11 10.16
N GLU A 152 8.78 -2.04 8.96
CA GLU A 152 9.45 -2.50 7.74
C GLU A 152 10.70 -1.67 7.44
N GLU A 153 10.60 -0.34 7.54
CA GLU A 153 11.69 0.58 7.26
C GLU A 153 12.86 0.45 8.22
N ARG A 154 12.59 0.10 9.49
CA ARG A 154 13.61 -0.22 10.49
C ARG A 154 14.47 -1.44 10.14
N ALA A 155 14.02 -2.33 9.25
CA ALA A 155 14.68 -3.59 8.93
C ALA A 155 15.90 -3.45 7.98
N LEU A 156 16.82 -2.54 8.28
CA LEU A 156 18.04 -2.33 7.52
C LEU A 156 18.99 -3.55 7.56
N PRO A 157 19.71 -3.85 6.46
CA PRO A 157 19.73 -3.14 5.19
C PRO A 157 18.60 -3.53 4.21
N ARG A 158 17.71 -4.46 4.57
CA ARG A 158 16.71 -5.01 3.62
C ARG A 158 15.69 -3.99 3.13
N SER A 159 15.40 -2.99 3.96
CA SER A 159 14.47 -1.89 3.67
C SER A 159 15.12 -0.65 3.08
N ALA A 160 16.45 -0.66 2.86
CA ALA A 160 17.18 0.52 2.42
C ALA A 160 16.65 1.09 1.10
N SER A 161 16.28 0.23 0.15
CA SER A 161 15.70 0.68 -1.13
C SER A 161 14.38 1.44 -0.94
N SER A 162 13.50 0.98 -0.04
CA SER A 162 12.25 1.66 0.28
C SER A 162 12.48 3.03 0.92
N LEU A 163 13.47 3.14 1.81
CA LEU A 163 13.83 4.42 2.45
C LEU A 163 14.40 5.42 1.44
N VAL A 164 15.34 4.99 0.60
CA VAL A 164 15.92 5.83 -0.45
C VAL A 164 14.83 6.28 -1.44
N ARG A 165 13.95 5.37 -1.88
CA ARG A 165 12.80 5.72 -2.73
C ARG A 165 11.89 6.75 -2.05
N GLY A 166 11.64 6.63 -0.75
CA GLY A 166 10.86 7.63 0.00
C GLY A 166 11.52 9.00 0.06
N VAL A 167 12.86 9.05 0.17
CA VAL A 167 13.62 10.30 0.06
C VAL A 167 13.49 10.91 -1.33
N VAL A 168 13.64 10.10 -2.38
CA VAL A 168 13.50 10.55 -3.79
C VAL A 168 12.08 11.06 -4.06
N GLU A 169 11.06 10.30 -3.66
CA GLU A 169 9.64 10.65 -3.85
C GLU A 169 9.29 12.00 -3.20
N THR A 170 9.93 12.30 -2.07
CA THR A 170 9.68 13.53 -1.30
C THR A 170 10.73 14.61 -1.53
N TRP A 171 11.66 14.40 -2.48
CA TRP A 171 12.69 15.36 -2.79
C TRP A 171 12.09 16.64 -3.35
N THR A 172 12.72 17.78 -3.04
CA THR A 172 12.26 19.08 -3.54
C THR A 172 13.47 19.93 -3.73
N ALA A 173 13.93 20.20 -4.95
CA ALA A 173 15.19 20.91 -5.20
C ALA A 173 15.45 22.10 -4.25
N PRO A 174 16.66 22.21 -3.65
CA PRO A 174 16.96 23.30 -2.74
C PRO A 174 16.89 24.64 -3.46
N SER A 175 16.30 25.63 -2.80
CA SER A 175 16.10 26.99 -3.33
C SER A 175 17.30 27.93 -3.11
N SER A 176 18.23 27.54 -2.23
CA SER A 176 19.43 28.31 -1.89
C SER A 176 20.66 27.43 -1.70
N LYS A 177 21.85 28.04 -1.69
CA LYS A 177 23.12 27.34 -1.45
C LYS A 177 23.21 26.82 -0.02
N GLU A 178 22.66 27.57 0.93
CA GLU A 178 22.61 27.21 2.34
C GLU A 178 21.74 25.96 2.54
N GLN A 179 20.57 25.93 1.90
CA GLN A 179 19.67 24.77 1.92
C GLN A 179 20.31 23.55 1.24
N ALA A 180 21.00 23.75 0.11
CA ALA A 180 21.76 22.68 -0.54
C ALA A 180 22.85 22.11 0.37
N ALA A 181 23.62 22.96 1.05
CA ALA A 181 24.67 22.52 1.97
C ALA A 181 24.12 21.81 3.21
N GLU A 182 22.97 22.23 3.74
CA GLU A 182 22.30 21.53 4.84
C GLU A 182 21.84 20.13 4.43
N ARG A 183 21.24 20.01 3.24
CA ARG A 183 20.82 18.72 2.71
C ARG A 183 21.98 17.81 2.35
N ASP A 184 23.07 18.36 1.83
CA ASP A 184 24.29 17.58 1.56
C ASP A 184 24.83 16.97 2.87
N ARG A 185 24.89 17.75 3.96
CA ARG A 185 25.30 17.21 5.28
C ARG A 185 24.35 16.14 5.81
N TRP A 186 23.05 16.39 5.69
CA TRP A 186 22.03 15.43 6.12
C TRP A 186 22.14 14.11 5.35
N LEU A 187 22.15 14.18 4.02
CA LEU A 187 22.17 13.00 3.16
C LEU A 187 23.51 12.24 3.27
N THR A 188 24.63 12.94 3.38
CA THR A 188 25.95 12.36 3.69
C THR A 188 25.89 11.44 4.91
N ARG A 189 25.31 11.93 6.02
CA ARG A 189 25.16 11.14 7.26
C ARG A 189 24.27 9.91 7.04
N ARG A 190 23.12 10.06 6.37
CA ARG A 190 22.20 8.93 6.14
C ARG A 190 22.77 7.87 5.20
N LEU A 191 23.48 8.28 4.14
CA LEU A 191 24.20 7.35 3.26
C LEU A 191 25.32 6.61 4.00
N GLU A 192 26.01 7.27 4.93
CA GLU A 192 27.01 6.63 5.79
C GLU A 192 26.40 5.61 6.76
N GLU A 193 25.27 5.94 7.40
CA GLU A 193 24.51 5.00 8.25
C GLU A 193 24.02 3.79 7.45
N LEU A 194 23.49 4.01 6.24
CA LEU A 194 23.10 2.94 5.32
C LEU A 194 24.29 2.05 4.97
N ARG A 195 25.43 2.64 4.59
CA ARG A 195 26.66 1.90 4.29
C ARG A 195 27.13 1.08 5.49
N ALA A 196 27.08 1.64 6.69
CA ALA A 196 27.40 0.92 7.92
C ALA A 196 26.44 -0.24 8.16
N SER A 197 25.14 -0.06 7.92
CA SER A 197 24.14 -1.13 8.05
C SER A 197 24.36 -2.27 7.05
N VAL A 198 24.75 -1.93 5.81
CA VAL A 198 25.12 -2.91 4.76
C VAL A 198 26.36 -3.66 5.19
N ALA A 199 27.43 -2.96 5.59
CA ALA A 199 28.70 -3.58 5.98
C ALA A 199 28.59 -4.46 7.24
N ALA A 200 27.79 -4.06 8.23
CA ALA A 200 27.61 -4.78 9.49
C ALA A 200 26.62 -5.95 9.41
N SER A 201 25.86 -6.07 8.31
CA SER A 201 24.79 -7.06 8.24
C SER A 201 25.34 -8.49 8.20
N PRO A 202 24.92 -9.38 9.12
CA PRO A 202 25.33 -10.79 9.10
C PRO A 202 24.71 -11.54 7.92
N THR A 203 23.60 -11.04 7.37
CA THR A 203 22.97 -11.57 6.16
C THR A 203 23.12 -10.57 5.02
N LYS A 204 23.98 -10.91 4.06
CA LYS A 204 24.14 -10.13 2.82
C LYS A 204 22.81 -9.94 2.12
N LEU A 205 22.65 -8.82 1.42
CA LEU A 205 21.54 -8.64 0.50
C LEU A 205 21.66 -9.68 -0.62
N ASP A 206 20.52 -10.26 -1.01
CA ASP A 206 20.46 -11.02 -2.25
C ASP A 206 20.60 -10.08 -3.46
N VAL A 207 20.92 -10.65 -4.63
CA VAL A 207 21.14 -9.89 -5.87
C VAL A 207 19.96 -8.97 -6.22
N ILE A 208 18.72 -9.37 -5.90
CA ILE A 208 17.54 -8.60 -6.28
C ILE A 208 17.37 -7.42 -5.35
N ARG A 209 17.50 -7.61 -4.03
CA ARG A 209 17.46 -6.51 -3.07
C ARG A 209 18.63 -5.53 -3.24
N ALA A 210 19.82 -6.04 -3.57
CA ALA A 210 20.97 -5.20 -3.89
C ALA A 210 20.68 -4.35 -5.12
N ARG A 211 20.11 -4.94 -6.19
CA ARG A 211 19.71 -4.21 -7.39
C ARG A 211 18.58 -3.21 -7.15
N GLU A 212 17.59 -3.54 -6.32
CA GLU A 212 16.52 -2.60 -5.95
C GLU A 212 17.05 -1.39 -5.17
N LEU A 213 18.09 -1.58 -4.35
CA LEU A 213 18.76 -0.48 -3.69
C LEU A 213 19.58 0.33 -4.70
N ASP A 214 20.30 -0.30 -5.61
CA ASP A 214 21.06 0.38 -6.65
C ASP A 214 20.16 1.22 -7.58
N ASP A 215 19.05 0.65 -8.07
CA ASP A 215 18.02 1.37 -8.85
C ASP A 215 17.47 2.60 -8.07
N ALA A 216 17.33 2.50 -6.74
CA ALA A 216 16.90 3.61 -5.91
C ALA A 216 18.00 4.67 -5.73
N LEU A 217 19.27 4.25 -5.64
CA LEU A 217 20.42 5.14 -5.58
C LEU A 217 20.65 5.87 -6.91
N ASP A 218 20.39 5.24 -8.05
CA ASP A 218 20.40 5.90 -9.36
C ASP A 218 19.40 7.06 -9.42
N ALA A 219 18.18 6.84 -8.92
CA ALA A 219 17.18 7.89 -8.85
C ALA A 219 17.60 9.01 -7.88
N LEU A 220 18.20 8.67 -6.74
CA LEU A 220 18.74 9.66 -5.82
C LEU A 220 19.90 10.45 -6.41
N GLU A 221 20.81 9.80 -7.14
CA GLU A 221 21.92 10.45 -7.84
C GLU A 221 21.41 11.50 -8.82
N HIS A 222 20.34 11.18 -9.56
CA HIS A 222 19.69 12.13 -10.46
C HIS A 222 19.19 13.38 -9.72
N GLU A 223 18.58 13.21 -8.54
CA GLU A 223 18.06 14.33 -7.72
C GLU A 223 19.17 15.22 -7.14
N ILE A 224 20.38 14.69 -6.98
CA ILE A 224 21.54 15.39 -6.38
C ILE A 224 22.63 15.78 -7.38
N ASP A 225 22.43 15.56 -8.69
CA ASP A 225 23.38 15.95 -9.75
C ASP A 225 23.59 17.48 -9.84
N ALA A 226 22.71 18.26 -9.20
CA ALA A 226 22.86 19.70 -9.10
C ALA A 226 24.11 20.13 -8.29
N PRO A 227 24.74 21.28 -8.61
CA PRO A 227 25.88 21.79 -7.84
C PRO A 227 25.51 21.98 -6.36
N GLY A 228 26.31 21.40 -5.46
CA GLY A 228 26.15 21.57 -4.00
C GLY A 228 26.14 20.29 -3.18
N PHE A 229 26.07 19.11 -3.82
CA PHE A 229 25.97 17.80 -3.14
C PHE A 229 27.26 16.98 -3.21
N ARG A 230 28.41 17.60 -2.89
CA ARG A 230 29.72 16.96 -3.09
C ARG A 230 29.92 15.77 -2.15
N ASP A 231 29.58 15.94 -0.88
CA ASP A 231 29.88 14.93 0.14
C ASP A 231 28.89 13.76 0.06
N SER A 232 27.61 14.04 -0.26
CA SER A 232 26.60 13.01 -0.50
C SER A 232 26.94 12.16 -1.71
N THR A 233 27.38 12.78 -2.81
CA THR A 233 27.84 12.05 -4.01
C THR A 233 28.99 11.10 -3.67
N ALA A 234 29.97 11.55 -2.88
CA ALA A 234 31.07 10.69 -2.43
C ALA A 234 30.60 9.52 -1.55
N LYS A 235 29.63 9.75 -0.65
CA LYS A 235 29.05 8.68 0.19
C LYS A 235 28.17 7.72 -0.59
N LEU A 236 27.48 8.19 -1.64
CA LEU A 236 26.71 7.35 -2.56
C LEU A 236 27.63 6.36 -3.27
N VAL A 237 28.77 6.83 -3.81
CA VAL A 237 29.79 5.95 -4.41
C VAL A 237 30.31 4.93 -3.40
N GLN A 238 30.66 5.34 -2.17
CA GLN A 238 31.12 4.41 -1.13
C GLN A 238 30.06 3.37 -0.74
N LEU A 239 28.78 3.72 -0.80
CA LEU A 239 27.69 2.78 -0.57
C LEU A 239 27.59 1.76 -1.70
N ARG A 240 27.68 2.19 -2.96
CA ARG A 240 27.73 1.28 -4.13
C ARG A 240 28.92 0.32 -4.07
N GLU A 241 30.11 0.82 -3.75
CA GLU A 241 31.31 -0.02 -3.54
C GLU A 241 31.07 -1.08 -2.45
N ALA A 242 30.39 -0.71 -1.36
CA ALA A 242 30.05 -1.64 -0.29
C ALA A 242 29.03 -2.70 -0.74
N LEU A 243 28.07 -2.34 -1.60
CA LEU A 243 27.11 -3.27 -2.20
C LEU A 243 27.79 -4.25 -3.16
N GLU A 244 28.66 -3.75 -4.04
CA GLU A 244 29.46 -4.57 -4.95
C GLU A 244 30.34 -5.57 -4.18
N ALA A 245 31.02 -5.10 -3.12
CA ALA A 245 31.86 -5.93 -2.26
C ALA A 245 31.09 -7.06 -1.56
N GLN A 246 29.77 -6.94 -1.38
CA GLN A 246 28.98 -8.04 -0.83
C GLN A 246 28.96 -9.26 -1.76
N ASN A 247 29.21 -9.14 -3.07
CA ASN A 247 29.03 -10.21 -4.05
C ASN A 247 27.68 -10.91 -3.83
N GLY A 248 26.60 -10.22 -4.21
CA GLY A 248 25.21 -10.57 -3.89
C GLY A 248 24.93 -12.07 -3.92
N GLN A 249 24.28 -12.57 -2.87
CA GLN A 249 23.89 -13.99 -2.84
C GLN A 249 22.73 -14.23 -3.81
N ARG A 250 22.67 -15.41 -4.43
CA ARG A 250 21.46 -15.81 -5.16
C ARG A 250 20.24 -15.63 -4.25
N PRO A 251 19.09 -15.18 -4.78
CA PRO A 251 17.87 -15.05 -4.01
C PRO A 251 17.63 -16.34 -3.24
N ARG A 252 17.72 -16.28 -1.91
CA ARG A 252 17.24 -17.39 -1.09
C ARG A 252 15.72 -17.34 -1.17
N ALA A 253 15.11 -18.51 -1.37
CA ALA A 253 13.68 -18.72 -1.18
C ALA A 253 13.19 -17.86 -0.01
N ALA A 254 12.27 -16.94 -0.27
CA ALA A 254 11.81 -15.98 0.72
C ALA A 254 10.97 -16.73 1.76
N HIS A 255 11.61 -17.25 2.80
CA HIS A 255 10.96 -17.97 3.88
C HIS A 255 10.37 -17.00 4.90
N ASP A 256 9.33 -16.25 4.53
CA ASP A 256 8.52 -15.59 5.57
C ASP A 256 7.13 -15.17 5.09
N TRP A 257 6.29 -16.17 4.80
CA TRP A 257 4.86 -15.91 4.59
C TRP A 257 4.23 -15.21 5.81
N SER A 258 4.67 -15.49 7.05
CA SER A 258 4.11 -14.85 8.25
C SER A 258 4.33 -13.34 8.26
N GLN A 259 5.53 -12.90 7.91
CA GLN A 259 5.83 -11.49 7.72
C GLN A 259 5.05 -10.91 6.55
N THR A 260 5.03 -11.58 5.39
CA THR A 260 4.25 -11.13 4.23
C THR A 260 2.77 -10.99 4.58
N ALA A 261 2.18 -11.94 5.29
CA ALA A 261 0.77 -11.94 5.70
C ALA A 261 0.45 -10.78 6.65
N THR A 262 1.35 -10.45 7.58
CA THR A 262 1.22 -9.27 8.44
C THR A 262 1.13 -7.99 7.62
N ARG A 263 2.01 -7.86 6.62
CA ARG A 263 2.05 -6.69 5.73
C ARG A 263 0.86 -6.65 4.77
N VAL A 264 0.44 -7.78 4.22
CA VAL A 264 -0.75 -7.91 3.38
C VAL A 264 -2.00 -7.49 4.15
N ARG A 265 -2.14 -7.90 5.42
CA ARG A 265 -3.25 -7.44 6.27
C ARG A 265 -3.19 -5.92 6.48
N ALA A 266 -2.03 -5.38 6.82
CA ALA A 266 -1.89 -3.96 7.13
C ALA A 266 -2.12 -3.05 5.90
N HIS A 267 -1.44 -3.35 4.79
CA HIS A 267 -1.43 -2.49 3.60
C HIS A 267 -2.57 -2.79 2.63
N LEU A 268 -3.13 -4.00 2.61
CA LEU A 268 -4.19 -4.36 1.67
C LEU A 268 -5.52 -4.64 2.37
N GLY A 269 -5.53 -4.79 3.69
CA GLY A 269 -6.72 -5.19 4.45
C GLY A 269 -7.10 -6.65 4.28
N LEU A 270 -6.27 -7.44 3.60
CA LEU A 270 -6.61 -8.82 3.23
C LEU A 270 -6.24 -9.80 4.34
N GLU A 271 -7.18 -10.68 4.67
CA GLU A 271 -6.98 -11.81 5.56
C GLU A 271 -7.18 -13.12 4.80
N GLY A 272 -6.29 -14.09 5.00
CA GLY A 272 -6.43 -15.38 4.33
C GLY A 272 -5.18 -16.24 4.44
N SER A 273 -5.36 -17.53 4.26
CA SER A 273 -4.23 -18.46 4.11
C SER A 273 -3.67 -18.37 2.69
N PRO A 274 -2.38 -18.68 2.48
CA PRO A 274 -1.77 -18.65 1.16
C PRO A 274 -2.46 -19.63 0.20
N GLU A 275 -3.01 -20.74 0.68
CA GLU A 275 -3.78 -21.71 -0.11
C GLU A 275 -5.11 -21.13 -0.62
N ALA A 276 -5.77 -20.31 0.20
CA ALA A 276 -6.99 -19.62 -0.22
C ALA A 276 -6.68 -18.59 -1.32
N MET A 277 -5.56 -17.87 -1.20
CA MET A 277 -5.10 -16.93 -2.22
C MET A 277 -4.72 -17.64 -3.52
N GLU A 278 -3.95 -18.74 -3.44
CA GLU A 278 -3.56 -19.56 -4.59
C GLU A 278 -4.80 -20.05 -5.35
N LYS A 279 -5.77 -20.64 -4.64
CA LYS A 279 -7.02 -21.11 -5.26
C LYS A 279 -7.79 -19.98 -5.94
N ALA A 280 -7.84 -18.81 -5.31
CA ALA A 280 -8.54 -17.65 -5.86
C ALA A 280 -7.84 -17.13 -7.12
N PHE A 281 -6.52 -17.00 -7.10
CA PHE A 281 -5.72 -16.59 -8.26
C PHE A 281 -5.80 -17.60 -9.40
N ASP A 282 -5.69 -18.90 -9.15
CA ASP A 282 -5.78 -19.93 -10.19
C ASP A 282 -7.13 -19.90 -10.92
N ALA A 283 -8.23 -19.63 -10.19
CA ALA A 283 -9.56 -19.52 -10.78
C ALA A 283 -9.68 -18.25 -11.63
N THR A 284 -9.21 -17.11 -11.11
CA THR A 284 -9.25 -15.82 -11.79
C THR A 284 -8.32 -15.78 -13.01
N GLU A 285 -7.13 -16.38 -12.94
CA GLU A 285 -6.19 -16.47 -14.06
C GLU A 285 -6.86 -17.16 -15.26
N LYS A 286 -7.50 -18.30 -15.04
CA LYS A 286 -8.19 -19.06 -16.09
C LYS A 286 -9.35 -18.29 -16.72
N ASP A 287 -10.17 -17.63 -15.90
CA ASP A 287 -11.28 -16.80 -16.38
C ASP A 287 -10.77 -15.61 -17.21
N LEU A 288 -9.82 -14.85 -16.66
CA LEU A 288 -9.26 -13.68 -17.33
C LEU A 288 -8.52 -14.06 -18.61
N ARG A 289 -7.79 -15.18 -18.64
CA ARG A 289 -7.12 -15.68 -19.85
C ARG A 289 -8.14 -15.89 -20.97
N ALA A 290 -9.23 -16.61 -20.69
CA ALA A 290 -10.27 -16.88 -21.68
C ALA A 290 -10.96 -15.59 -22.18
N ARG A 291 -11.26 -14.64 -21.28
CA ARG A 291 -11.86 -13.34 -21.64
C ARG A 291 -10.90 -12.47 -22.45
N ALA A 292 -9.63 -12.45 -22.07
CA ALA A 292 -8.58 -11.68 -22.72
C ALA A 292 -8.26 -12.21 -24.12
N GLU A 293 -8.13 -13.53 -24.30
CA GLU A 293 -7.91 -14.16 -25.61
C GLU A 293 -9.05 -13.80 -26.57
N LYS A 294 -10.30 -13.98 -26.14
CA LYS A 294 -11.49 -13.61 -26.93
C LYS A 294 -11.50 -12.12 -27.29
N ALA A 295 -11.14 -11.24 -26.36
CA ALA A 295 -11.10 -9.80 -26.61
C ALA A 295 -9.97 -9.42 -27.59
N ALA A 296 -8.79 -10.02 -27.45
CA ALA A 296 -7.64 -9.78 -28.32
C ALA A 296 -7.91 -10.26 -29.76
N GLU A 297 -8.55 -11.42 -29.91
CA GLU A 297 -9.00 -11.94 -31.22
C GLU A 297 -10.02 -11.01 -31.87
N ALA A 298 -11.03 -10.55 -31.11
CA ALA A 298 -12.03 -9.61 -31.61
C ALA A 298 -11.41 -8.27 -32.04
N ALA A 299 -10.43 -7.79 -31.29
CA ALA A 299 -9.68 -6.57 -31.59
C ALA A 299 -8.60 -6.74 -32.67
N LYS A 300 -8.35 -7.98 -33.13
CA LYS A 300 -7.31 -8.33 -34.12
C LYS A 300 -5.90 -7.87 -33.72
N LEU A 301 -5.58 -7.96 -32.42
CA LEU A 301 -4.27 -7.56 -31.90
C LEU A 301 -3.26 -8.71 -32.02
N SER A 302 -2.04 -8.40 -32.47
CA SER A 302 -0.92 -9.33 -32.35
C SER A 302 -0.42 -9.41 -30.91
N GLY A 303 0.31 -10.47 -30.58
CA GLY A 303 0.93 -10.62 -29.25
C GLY A 303 1.92 -9.49 -28.93
N ASP A 304 2.64 -8.99 -29.93
CA ASP A 304 3.61 -7.91 -29.76
C ASP A 304 2.92 -6.56 -29.54
N ASP A 305 1.85 -6.26 -30.28
CA ASP A 305 1.03 -5.06 -30.08
C ASP A 305 0.42 -5.03 -28.69
N LEU A 306 -0.07 -6.19 -28.25
CA LEU A 306 -0.64 -6.37 -26.93
C LEU A 306 0.43 -6.19 -25.84
N GLY A 307 1.61 -6.79 -26.00
CA GLY A 307 2.73 -6.63 -25.07
C GLY A 307 3.17 -5.18 -24.91
N ALA A 308 3.30 -4.44 -26.02
CA ALA A 308 3.66 -3.03 -26.00
C ALA A 308 2.58 -2.15 -25.34
N ARG A 309 1.30 -2.46 -25.53
CA ARG A 309 0.18 -1.76 -24.87
C ARG A 309 0.13 -2.04 -23.37
N VAL A 310 0.22 -3.31 -22.97
CA VAL A 310 0.19 -3.72 -21.56
C VAL A 310 1.37 -3.13 -20.80
N ALA A 311 2.58 -3.15 -21.38
CA ALA A 311 3.76 -2.54 -20.76
C ALA A 311 3.54 -1.05 -20.45
N LYS A 312 2.89 -0.29 -21.34
CA LYS A 312 2.56 1.13 -21.11
C LYS A 312 1.52 1.34 -20.01
N LEU A 313 0.60 0.38 -19.81
CA LEU A 313 -0.45 0.46 -18.79
C LEU A 313 0.09 0.09 -17.41
N VAL A 314 0.94 -0.93 -17.33
CA VAL A 314 1.52 -1.42 -16.07
C VAL A 314 2.68 -0.53 -15.60
N PHE A 315 3.44 0.04 -16.54
CA PHE A 315 4.62 0.89 -16.27
C PHE A 315 4.58 2.23 -17.06
N PRO A 316 3.85 3.25 -16.56
CA PRO A 316 3.76 4.55 -17.21
C PRO A 316 5.09 5.31 -17.32
N GLU A 317 6.08 4.98 -16.48
CA GLU A 317 7.46 5.51 -16.49
C GLU A 317 8.19 5.36 -17.84
N ALA A 318 7.68 4.56 -18.79
CA ALA A 318 8.23 4.47 -20.14
C ALA A 318 8.08 5.78 -20.97
N ARG A 319 7.35 6.79 -20.47
CA ARG A 319 7.28 8.12 -21.09
C ARG A 319 8.40 9.00 -20.55
N LYS A 320 9.58 8.94 -21.18
CA LYS A 320 10.80 9.70 -20.80
C LYS A 320 10.65 11.22 -20.59
N ASN A 321 9.50 11.84 -20.85
CA ASN A 321 9.31 13.30 -20.82
C ASN A 321 7.94 13.76 -20.26
N GLU A 322 7.15 12.90 -19.63
CA GLU A 322 5.90 13.32 -18.96
C GLU A 322 6.06 13.13 -17.45
N PRO A 323 5.71 14.13 -16.60
CA PRO A 323 5.64 13.92 -15.16
C PRO A 323 4.72 12.74 -14.88
N ASP A 324 5.18 11.72 -14.16
CA ASP A 324 4.32 10.59 -13.76
C ASP A 324 3.18 11.17 -12.94
N THR A 325 2.02 11.33 -13.57
CA THR A 325 0.87 11.93 -12.92
C THR A 325 0.34 10.89 -11.94
N PRO A 326 0.36 11.17 -10.63
CA PRO A 326 -0.05 10.19 -9.64
C PRO A 326 -1.49 9.75 -9.92
N CYS A 327 -1.72 8.44 -9.92
CA CYS A 327 -3.06 7.89 -10.05
C CYS A 327 -3.88 8.32 -8.83
N VAL A 328 -4.98 9.01 -9.04
CA VAL A 328 -5.79 9.58 -7.95
C VAL A 328 -7.26 9.57 -8.35
N ASP A 329 -8.13 9.24 -7.41
CA ASP A 329 -9.56 9.51 -7.55
C ASP A 329 -9.90 10.72 -6.69
N ALA A 330 -10.53 11.72 -7.28
CA ALA A 330 -11.05 12.84 -6.50
C ALA A 330 -12.45 12.48 -5.99
N VAL A 331 -12.58 12.14 -4.71
CA VAL A 331 -13.86 11.80 -4.09
C VAL A 331 -14.41 13.01 -3.33
N PRO A 332 -15.50 13.64 -3.81
CA PRO A 332 -16.05 14.83 -3.17
C PRO A 332 -16.37 14.61 -1.69
N GLY A 333 -15.94 15.54 -0.84
CA GLY A 333 -16.18 15.49 0.60
C GLY A 333 -15.42 14.39 1.35
N SER A 334 -14.39 13.78 0.74
CA SER A 334 -13.51 12.82 1.41
C SER A 334 -12.05 13.24 1.30
N ARG A 335 -11.36 13.23 2.44
CA ARG A 335 -9.91 13.45 2.50
C ARG A 335 -9.16 12.13 2.35
N MET A 336 -9.61 11.07 3.02
CA MET A 336 -8.93 9.78 3.01
C MET A 336 -9.02 9.11 1.64
N ARG A 337 -10.21 9.10 1.03
CA ARG A 337 -10.47 8.44 -0.25
C ARG A 337 -9.90 9.21 -1.44
N SER A 338 -9.54 10.47 -1.24
CA SER A 338 -8.90 11.32 -2.26
C SER A 338 -7.37 11.33 -2.18
N MET A 339 -6.78 10.53 -1.29
CA MET A 339 -5.33 10.41 -1.19
C MET A 339 -4.75 9.71 -2.44
N VAL A 340 -3.53 10.08 -2.81
CA VAL A 340 -2.74 9.25 -3.74
C VAL A 340 -2.51 7.88 -3.07
N PRO A 341 -2.72 6.75 -3.77
CA PRO A 341 -2.56 5.42 -3.20
C PRO A 341 -1.10 5.18 -2.78
N PRO A 342 -0.86 4.44 -1.69
CA PRO A 342 0.48 4.00 -1.35
C PRO A 342 1.05 3.01 -2.40
N PRO A 343 2.37 2.75 -2.38
CA PRO A 343 3.03 1.87 -3.35
C PRO A 343 2.46 0.44 -3.43
N GLU A 344 1.80 -0.04 -2.37
CA GLU A 344 1.16 -1.36 -2.29
C GLU A 344 -0.18 -1.40 -3.04
N ARG A 345 -0.85 -0.25 -3.20
CA ARG A 345 -2.17 -0.13 -3.85
C ARG A 345 -2.16 0.66 -5.16
N VAL A 346 -1.01 1.19 -5.60
CA VAL A 346 -0.89 1.94 -6.86
C VAL A 346 -1.35 1.14 -8.08
N SER A 347 -1.06 -0.17 -8.13
CA SER A 347 -1.51 -1.05 -9.22
C SER A 347 -3.02 -1.18 -9.26
N ALA A 348 -3.71 -1.18 -8.10
CA ALA A 348 -5.16 -1.24 -8.03
C ALA A 348 -5.80 0.01 -8.67
N CYS A 349 -5.27 1.19 -8.34
CA CYS A 349 -5.70 2.44 -8.94
C CYS A 349 -5.49 2.44 -10.46
N ARG A 350 -4.29 2.04 -10.92
CA ARG A 350 -3.95 2.01 -12.36
C ARG A 350 -4.83 1.02 -13.14
N LEU A 351 -5.07 -0.18 -12.61
CA LEU A 351 -5.92 -1.19 -13.26
C LEU A 351 -7.37 -0.70 -13.37
N ARG A 352 -7.89 -0.05 -12.33
CA ARG A 352 -9.22 0.53 -12.33
C ARG A 352 -9.37 1.62 -13.39
N HIS A 353 -8.46 2.60 -13.43
CA HIS A 353 -8.47 3.66 -14.44
C HIS A 353 -8.33 3.07 -15.84
N THR A 354 -7.43 2.11 -16.02
CA THR A 354 -7.23 1.39 -17.30
C THR A 354 -8.53 0.75 -17.81
N LEU A 355 -9.30 0.09 -16.95
CA LEU A 355 -10.59 -0.50 -17.32
C LEU A 355 -11.69 0.55 -17.57
N ALA A 356 -11.79 1.55 -16.69
CA ALA A 356 -12.77 2.62 -16.79
C ALA A 356 -12.60 3.41 -18.12
N ASP A 357 -11.36 3.68 -18.49
CA ASP A 357 -11.02 4.48 -19.68
C ASP A 357 -10.96 3.65 -20.97
N ALA A 358 -11.07 2.32 -20.88
CA ALA A 358 -11.08 1.43 -22.05
C ALA A 358 -12.33 1.70 -22.91
N SER A 359 -12.16 2.53 -23.95
CA SER A 359 -13.25 3.04 -24.79
C SER A 359 -13.43 2.24 -26.08
N ASP A 360 -12.37 1.60 -26.58
CA ASP A 360 -12.38 0.75 -27.76
C ASP A 360 -12.01 -0.71 -27.45
N ASP A 361 -12.20 -1.61 -28.41
CA ASP A 361 -11.98 -3.05 -28.21
C ASP A 361 -10.50 -3.41 -27.98
N ALA A 362 -9.58 -2.64 -28.57
CA ALA A 362 -8.15 -2.85 -28.35
C ALA A 362 -7.73 -2.44 -26.93
N ALA A 363 -8.27 -1.34 -26.41
CA ALA A 363 -8.07 -0.89 -25.04
C ALA A 363 -8.68 -1.87 -24.04
N LYS A 364 -9.88 -2.39 -24.31
CA LYS A 364 -10.51 -3.44 -23.48
C LYS A 364 -9.68 -4.72 -23.45
N ALA A 365 -9.19 -5.17 -24.61
CA ALA A 365 -8.32 -6.35 -24.69
C ALA A 365 -7.03 -6.14 -23.89
N ALA A 366 -6.36 -5.00 -24.06
CA ALA A 366 -5.16 -4.66 -23.29
C ALA A 366 -5.42 -4.57 -21.78
N ALA A 367 -6.57 -4.01 -21.37
CA ALA A 367 -6.96 -3.94 -19.97
C ALA A 367 -7.16 -5.33 -19.36
N LEU A 368 -7.88 -6.23 -20.03
CA LEU A 368 -8.09 -7.61 -19.56
C LEU A 368 -6.78 -8.39 -19.45
N VAL A 369 -5.84 -8.19 -20.39
CA VAL A 369 -4.52 -8.79 -20.33
C VAL A 369 -3.69 -8.23 -19.18
N ALA A 370 -3.78 -6.92 -18.92
CA ALA A 370 -3.13 -6.32 -17.75
C ALA A 370 -3.67 -6.89 -16.44
N LEU A 371 -4.99 -7.12 -16.30
CA LEU A 371 -5.57 -7.81 -15.15
C LEU A 371 -4.99 -9.22 -15.01
N HIS A 372 -4.99 -10.00 -16.10
CA HIS A 372 -4.45 -11.36 -16.12
C HIS A 372 -2.99 -11.39 -15.65
N ASP A 373 -2.14 -10.54 -16.22
CA ASP A 373 -0.72 -10.55 -15.92
C ASP A 373 -0.43 -10.12 -14.48
N HIS A 374 -1.24 -9.22 -13.89
CA HIS A 374 -1.14 -8.91 -12.47
C HIS A 374 -1.53 -10.10 -11.56
N VAL A 375 -2.47 -10.96 -11.97
CA VAL A 375 -2.77 -12.21 -11.25
C VAL A 375 -1.57 -13.16 -11.32
N VAL A 376 -0.95 -13.31 -12.49
CA VAL A 376 0.25 -14.13 -12.67
C VAL A 376 1.42 -13.64 -11.81
N ILE A 377 1.68 -12.34 -11.80
CA ILE A 377 2.74 -11.74 -10.96
C ILE A 377 2.43 -11.93 -9.47
N ALA A 378 1.15 -11.88 -9.07
CA ALA A 378 0.75 -12.18 -7.70
C ALA A 378 0.95 -13.66 -7.33
N GLN A 379 0.71 -14.60 -8.26
CA GLN A 379 1.06 -16.02 -8.08
C GLN A 379 2.58 -16.20 -7.92
N TRP A 380 3.40 -15.48 -8.69
CA TRP A 380 4.86 -15.49 -8.51
C TRP A 380 5.28 -15.00 -7.11
N ALA A 381 4.68 -13.90 -6.64
CA ALA A 381 4.94 -13.36 -5.32
C ALA A 381 4.51 -14.32 -4.20
N LEU A 382 3.36 -14.96 -4.36
CA LEU A 382 2.83 -15.94 -3.40
C LEU A 382 3.71 -17.18 -3.32
N ASP A 383 4.06 -17.78 -4.46
CA ASP A 383 4.88 -19.00 -4.50
C ASP A 383 6.29 -18.72 -3.96
N THR A 384 6.88 -17.57 -4.28
CA THR A 384 8.20 -17.18 -3.75
C THR A 384 8.17 -16.89 -2.25
N ALA A 385 7.12 -16.25 -1.73
CA ALA A 385 6.91 -16.03 -0.30
C ALA A 385 6.66 -17.34 0.49
N ARG A 386 6.28 -18.42 -0.20
CA ARG A 386 6.17 -19.78 0.35
C ARG A 386 7.46 -20.60 0.20
N GLY A 387 8.52 -19.99 -0.32
CA GLY A 387 9.84 -20.60 -0.47
C GLY A 387 10.12 -21.20 -1.86
N GLY A 388 9.30 -20.90 -2.86
CA GLY A 388 9.62 -21.17 -4.26
C GLY A 388 10.74 -20.26 -4.78
N THR A 389 11.40 -20.68 -5.85
CA THR A 389 12.33 -19.84 -6.63
C THR A 389 11.58 -19.11 -7.73
N ILE A 390 12.06 -17.94 -8.16
CA ILE A 390 11.43 -17.19 -9.25
C ILE A 390 11.47 -17.95 -10.58
N GLU A 391 12.54 -18.70 -10.84
CA GLU A 391 12.70 -19.48 -12.06
C GLU A 391 11.63 -20.58 -12.14
N ALA A 392 11.39 -21.28 -11.03
CA ALA A 392 10.33 -22.30 -10.95
C ALA A 392 8.93 -21.71 -11.07
N THR A 393 8.65 -20.54 -10.49
CA THR A 393 7.30 -19.97 -10.52
C THR A 393 6.97 -19.32 -11.87
N THR A 394 7.93 -18.66 -12.52
CA THR A 394 7.77 -18.10 -13.88
C THR A 394 7.65 -19.20 -14.95
N ALA A 395 8.23 -20.38 -14.69
CA ALA A 395 8.01 -21.59 -15.49
C ALA A 395 6.64 -22.23 -15.25
N LYS A 396 6.00 -22.01 -14.09
CA LYS A 396 4.68 -22.54 -13.73
C LYS A 396 3.54 -21.64 -14.23
N HIS A 397 3.68 -20.33 -14.04
CA HIS A 397 2.64 -19.33 -14.33
C HIS A 397 3.13 -18.36 -15.41
N HIS A 398 2.40 -18.25 -16.52
CA HIS A 398 2.84 -17.52 -17.71
C HIS A 398 1.96 -16.31 -18.00
N THR A 399 2.60 -15.15 -18.15
CA THR A 399 1.94 -13.92 -18.59
C THR A 399 1.45 -14.07 -20.04
N MET A 400 0.36 -13.39 -20.36
CA MET A 400 -0.18 -13.30 -21.70
C MET A 400 0.57 -12.25 -22.53
N ALA A 401 0.92 -11.10 -21.92
CA ALA A 401 1.82 -10.19 -22.58
C ALA A 401 3.20 -10.84 -22.75
N ARG A 402 3.82 -10.56 -23.89
CA ARG A 402 5.23 -10.87 -24.19
C ARG A 402 6.04 -9.58 -24.16
N PRO A 403 6.26 -8.98 -22.98
CA PRO A 403 6.98 -7.73 -22.91
C PRO A 403 8.49 -7.96 -23.14
N SER A 404 9.26 -6.88 -23.22
CA SER A 404 10.72 -6.98 -23.33
C SER A 404 11.34 -7.62 -22.08
N PRO A 405 12.55 -8.18 -22.18
CA PRO A 405 13.25 -8.77 -21.03
C PRO A 405 13.40 -7.82 -19.84
N ASP A 406 13.56 -6.51 -20.09
CA ASP A 406 13.66 -5.50 -19.02
C ASP A 406 12.37 -5.38 -18.20
N ILE A 407 11.21 -5.44 -18.87
CA ILE A 407 9.90 -5.39 -18.23
C ILE A 407 9.63 -6.69 -17.47
N THR A 408 9.96 -7.85 -18.05
CA THR A 408 9.86 -9.14 -17.35
C THR A 408 10.72 -9.14 -16.08
N ALA A 409 11.98 -8.70 -16.18
CA ALA A 409 12.86 -8.58 -15.02
C ALA A 409 12.29 -7.63 -13.95
N ARG A 410 11.62 -6.55 -14.35
CA ARG A 410 10.93 -5.64 -13.41
C ARG A 410 9.75 -6.31 -12.70
N TRP A 411 8.97 -7.13 -13.39
CA TRP A 411 7.90 -7.92 -12.77
C TRP A 411 8.43 -8.96 -11.79
N GLU A 412 9.49 -9.68 -12.16
CA GLU A 412 10.16 -10.64 -11.28
C GLU A 412 10.70 -9.97 -10.02
N ARG A 413 11.36 -8.81 -10.16
CA ARG A 413 11.83 -8.00 -9.02
C ARG A 413 10.67 -7.55 -8.14
N MET A 414 9.56 -7.10 -8.73
CA MET A 414 8.37 -6.72 -7.97
C MET A 414 7.82 -7.88 -7.14
N ALA A 415 7.70 -9.08 -7.73
CA ALA A 415 7.23 -10.27 -7.02
C ALA A 415 8.12 -10.64 -5.82
N LEU A 416 9.44 -10.52 -5.96
CA LEU A 416 10.41 -10.97 -4.96
C LEU A 416 10.73 -9.93 -3.89
N ALA A 417 10.99 -8.69 -4.30
CA ALA A 417 11.38 -7.62 -3.39
C ALA A 417 10.17 -6.90 -2.78
N ARG A 418 9.04 -6.89 -3.49
CA ARG A 418 7.82 -6.15 -3.11
C ARG A 418 6.56 -7.02 -3.22
N PRO A 419 6.52 -8.19 -2.55
CA PRO A 419 5.43 -9.15 -2.71
C PRO A 419 4.06 -8.55 -2.37
N VAL A 420 3.97 -7.62 -1.42
CA VAL A 420 2.71 -6.96 -1.06
C VAL A 420 2.15 -6.12 -2.22
N SER A 421 2.99 -5.38 -2.97
CA SER A 421 2.56 -4.64 -4.16
C SER A 421 2.09 -5.57 -5.27
N ALA A 422 2.78 -6.70 -5.48
CA ALA A 422 2.37 -7.72 -6.45
C ALA A 422 1.02 -8.35 -6.10
N LEU A 423 0.87 -8.78 -4.84
CA LEU A 423 -0.38 -9.34 -4.30
C LEU A 423 -1.53 -8.33 -4.37
N GLY A 424 -1.28 -7.05 -4.09
CA GLY A 424 -2.26 -5.97 -4.22
C GLY A 424 -2.77 -5.82 -5.65
N GLY A 425 -1.89 -5.89 -6.65
CA GLY A 425 -2.26 -5.90 -8.06
C GLY A 425 -3.13 -7.11 -8.45
N GLY A 426 -2.73 -8.32 -8.05
CA GLY A 426 -3.49 -9.54 -8.34
C GLY A 426 -4.86 -9.58 -7.66
N TYR A 427 -4.97 -9.12 -6.41
CA TYR A 427 -6.26 -9.01 -5.73
C TYR A 427 -7.15 -7.93 -6.33
N ALA A 428 -6.59 -6.79 -6.73
CA ALA A 428 -7.37 -5.78 -7.45
C ALA A 428 -7.90 -6.33 -8.78
N ALA A 429 -7.08 -7.07 -9.53
CA ALA A 429 -7.49 -7.75 -10.74
C ALA A 429 -8.62 -8.76 -10.49
N LEU A 430 -8.52 -9.55 -9.42
CA LEU A 430 -9.58 -10.44 -8.97
C LEU A 430 -10.87 -9.68 -8.68
N LEU A 431 -10.81 -8.60 -7.89
CA LEU A 431 -11.99 -7.81 -7.56
C LEU A 431 -12.62 -7.20 -8.79
N LEU A 432 -11.83 -6.65 -9.72
CA LEU A 432 -12.34 -6.04 -10.96
C LEU A 432 -12.94 -7.07 -11.92
N ALA A 433 -12.40 -8.29 -11.95
CA ALA A 433 -12.87 -9.37 -12.82
C ALA A 433 -14.18 -10.01 -12.35
N ARG A 434 -14.60 -9.80 -11.09
CA ARG A 434 -15.85 -10.35 -10.56
C ARG A 434 -17.06 -9.80 -11.29
N GLY A 435 -17.91 -10.71 -11.78
CA GLY A 435 -19.13 -10.40 -12.50
C GLY A 435 -18.93 -10.16 -14.00
N ASP A 436 -20.01 -9.78 -14.66
CA ASP A 436 -20.05 -9.74 -16.12
C ASP A 436 -19.46 -8.47 -16.73
N ASP A 437 -19.45 -7.36 -15.98
CA ASP A 437 -18.98 -6.04 -16.45
C ASP A 437 -17.85 -5.44 -15.57
N PRO A 438 -16.58 -5.78 -15.87
CA PRO A 438 -15.42 -5.23 -15.18
C PRO A 438 -15.29 -3.71 -15.31
N LYS A 439 -15.79 -3.11 -16.40
CA LYS A 439 -15.72 -1.67 -16.63
C LYS A 439 -16.69 -0.91 -15.70
N ALA A 440 -17.94 -1.36 -15.63
CA ALA A 440 -18.90 -0.79 -14.68
C ALA A 440 -18.42 -0.92 -13.23
N ARG A 441 -17.83 -2.07 -12.89
CA ARG A 441 -17.25 -2.29 -11.55
C ARG A 441 -16.04 -1.38 -11.28
N ALA A 442 -15.20 -1.13 -12.28
CA ALA A 442 -14.10 -0.18 -12.19
C ALA A 442 -14.61 1.25 -11.90
N HIS A 443 -15.63 1.72 -12.62
CA HIS A 443 -16.25 3.02 -12.35
C HIS A 443 -16.84 3.11 -10.93
N ALA A 444 -17.57 2.07 -10.49
CA ALA A 444 -18.12 2.03 -9.14
C ALA A 444 -17.03 2.07 -8.06
N TRP A 445 -15.87 1.46 -8.30
CA TRP A 445 -14.74 1.56 -7.39
C TRP A 445 -14.10 2.96 -7.44
N SER A 446 -14.07 3.65 -8.59
CA SER A 446 -13.50 5.00 -8.67
C SER A 446 -14.28 6.00 -7.81
N GLU A 447 -15.59 5.79 -7.65
CA GLU A 447 -16.43 6.57 -6.73
C GLU A 447 -16.11 6.32 -5.24
N LEU A 448 -15.56 5.14 -4.92
CA LEU A 448 -15.06 4.83 -3.58
C LEU A 448 -13.68 5.44 -3.32
N GLY A 449 -12.88 5.64 -4.36
CA GLY A 449 -11.54 6.22 -4.26
C GLY A 449 -10.45 5.26 -3.76
N GLU A 450 -9.49 5.84 -3.04
CA GLU A 450 -8.40 5.14 -2.35
C GLU A 450 -8.94 4.47 -1.08
N VAL A 451 -8.98 3.14 -1.08
CA VAL A 451 -9.37 2.33 0.08
C VAL A 451 -8.60 0.99 0.10
N PRO A 452 -8.42 0.37 1.28
CA PRO A 452 -7.98 -1.02 1.38
C PRO A 452 -8.87 -1.99 0.59
N LEU A 453 -8.32 -3.13 0.17
CA LEU A 453 -8.96 -4.02 -0.79
C LEU A 453 -10.16 -4.79 -0.18
N ASP A 454 -10.14 -5.08 1.11
CA ASP A 454 -11.30 -5.65 1.83
C ASP A 454 -12.47 -4.66 1.90
N VAL A 455 -12.17 -3.36 2.06
CA VAL A 455 -13.17 -2.29 2.05
C VAL A 455 -13.77 -2.15 0.65
N ALA A 456 -12.94 -2.18 -0.39
CA ALA A 456 -13.40 -2.19 -1.78
C ALA A 456 -14.32 -3.40 -2.04
N GLU A 457 -13.87 -4.61 -1.68
CA GLU A 457 -14.63 -5.86 -1.81
C GLU A 457 -16.01 -5.76 -1.15
N ARG A 458 -16.04 -5.44 0.14
CA ARG A 458 -17.28 -5.31 0.92
C ARG A 458 -18.25 -4.33 0.29
N THR A 459 -17.74 -3.19 -0.20
CA THR A 459 -18.58 -2.10 -0.71
C THR A 459 -19.08 -2.36 -2.13
N LEU A 460 -18.26 -3.00 -2.97
CA LEU A 460 -18.63 -3.34 -4.35
C LEU A 460 -19.60 -4.51 -4.41
N ASP A 461 -19.53 -5.46 -3.47
CA ASP A 461 -20.40 -6.63 -3.42
C ASP A 461 -21.73 -6.37 -2.67
N THR A 462 -21.88 -5.20 -2.04
CA THR A 462 -23.15 -4.78 -1.45
C THR A 462 -24.14 -4.35 -2.55
N PRO A 463 -25.34 -4.96 -2.66
CA PRO A 463 -26.35 -4.58 -3.66
C PRO A 463 -26.76 -3.10 -3.54
N VAL A 464 -27.05 -2.45 -4.66
CA VAL A 464 -27.41 -1.01 -4.73
C VAL A 464 -28.61 -0.68 -3.83
N ASP A 465 -29.59 -1.58 -3.71
CA ASP A 465 -30.78 -1.40 -2.87
C ASP A 465 -30.48 -1.41 -1.35
N ALA A 466 -29.35 -1.97 -0.95
CA ALA A 466 -28.85 -1.94 0.43
C ALA A 466 -27.99 -0.70 0.70
N LYS A 467 -27.37 -0.11 -0.33
CA LYS A 467 -26.58 1.14 -0.22
C LYS A 467 -27.44 2.38 0.07
N ALA A 468 -28.72 2.36 -0.29
CA ALA A 468 -29.67 3.43 0.04
C ALA A 468 -30.23 3.35 1.47
N LYS A 469 -29.88 2.30 2.24
CA LYS A 469 -30.40 2.02 3.59
C LYS A 469 -29.33 1.97 4.68
N ASN A 470 -28.05 2.13 4.33
CA ASN A 470 -26.90 2.26 5.21
C ASN A 470 -26.28 3.64 5.03
#